data_AF-A0A2D4LIQ1-F1
#
_entry.id   AF-A0A2D4LIQ1-F1
#
_cell.length_a   1.000
_cell.length_b   1.000
_cell.length_c   1.000
_cell.angle_alpha   90.00
_cell.angle_beta   90.00
_cell.angle_gamma   90.00
#
_symmetry.space_group_name_H-M   'P 1'
#
loop_
_entity.id
_entity.type
_entity.pdbx_description
1 polymer ?
#
loop_
_entity_poly.entity_id
_entity_poly.type
_entity_poly.pdbx_seq_one_letter_code
_entity_poly.pdbx_strand_id
1 'polypeptide(L)'
;MFTDHCEIHTGGGVAIFYKKSLYLKNIQITQELALPETIVCELSLNITFRLLLCYRAPDYDIEHVNKLNTLLTWAASCPHTFIFLGDFDLPHINWTLNECTTEPIHATFYNAVTNLGLE
;
A
#
# COMPACT_ATOMS: atom_id res chain seq x y z
N MET A 1 -1.88 -39.58 20.20
CA MET A 1 -2.88 -38.49 20.21
C MET A 1 -2.18 -37.31 19.58
N PHE A 2 -2.33 -37.15 18.27
CA PHE A 2 -1.77 -36.01 17.53
C PHE A 2 -2.90 -34.99 17.42
N THR A 3 -2.86 -33.94 18.23
CA THR A 3 -3.68 -32.75 17.97
C THR A 3 -2.94 -31.94 16.93
N ASP A 4 -3.26 -32.18 15.67
CA ASP A 4 -3.03 -31.20 14.60
C ASP A 4 -3.83 -29.96 14.98
N HIS A 5 -3.17 -28.97 15.58
CA HIS A 5 -3.69 -27.63 15.61
C HIS A 5 -3.68 -27.15 14.17
N CYS A 6 -4.81 -27.34 13.48
CA CYS A 6 -5.12 -26.60 12.28
C CYS A 6 -5.22 -25.13 12.72
N GLU A 7 -4.09 -24.43 12.73
CA GLU A 7 -4.05 -22.98 12.85
C GLU A 7 -4.90 -22.46 11.69
N ILE A 8 -6.08 -21.96 12.02
CA ILE A 8 -6.86 -21.16 11.10
C ILE A 8 -6.01 -19.89 10.93
N HIS A 9 -5.13 -19.87 9.93
CA HIS A 9 -4.55 -18.63 9.46
C HIS A 9 -5.73 -17.80 8.97
N THR A 10 -6.22 -16.87 9.79
CA THR A 10 -7.16 -15.85 9.35
C THR A 10 -6.40 -14.94 8.39
N GLY A 11 -6.41 -15.29 7.11
CA GLY A 11 -5.86 -14.42 6.07
C GLY A 11 -6.66 -13.13 6.02
N GLY A 12 -5.95 -12.00 5.99
CA GLY A 12 -6.55 -10.72 5.61
C GLY A 12 -6.70 -10.63 4.10
N GLY A 13 -7.06 -9.44 3.62
CA GLY A 13 -7.27 -9.22 2.20
C GLY A 13 -7.84 -7.84 1.91
N VAL A 14 -7.34 -7.25 0.83
CA VAL A 14 -7.83 -5.99 0.29
C VAL A 14 -8.70 -6.22 -0.93
N ALA A 15 -9.69 -5.35 -1.16
CA ALA A 15 -10.56 -5.42 -2.32
C ALA A 15 -10.86 -4.03 -2.88
N ILE A 16 -10.92 -3.93 -4.20
CA ILE A 16 -11.38 -2.74 -4.93
C ILE A 16 -12.70 -3.08 -5.62
N PHE A 17 -13.77 -2.43 -5.21
CA PHE A 17 -15.07 -2.51 -5.87
C PHE A 17 -15.23 -1.34 -6.84
N TYR A 18 -15.61 -1.63 -8.08
CA TYR A 18 -15.80 -0.61 -9.11
C TYR A 18 -16.99 -0.94 -10.01
N LYS A 19 -17.57 0.07 -10.65
CA LYS A 19 -18.71 -0.10 -11.56
C LYS A 19 -18.24 -0.82 -12.83
N LYS A 20 -19.03 -1.78 -13.32
CA LYS A 20 -18.75 -2.55 -14.55
C LYS A 20 -18.54 -1.69 -15.80
N SER A 21 -19.14 -0.49 -15.83
CA SER A 21 -18.97 0.46 -16.93
C SER A 21 -17.60 1.13 -16.97
N LEU A 22 -16.78 0.96 -15.92
CA LEU A 22 -15.43 1.51 -15.84
C LEU A 22 -14.41 0.49 -16.34
N TYR A 23 -13.37 0.99 -17.01
CA TYR A 23 -12.26 0.16 -17.43
C TYR A 23 -11.18 0.14 -16.35
N LEU A 24 -11.01 -1.02 -15.72
CA LEU A 24 -9.97 -1.28 -14.73
C LEU A 24 -9.01 -2.33 -15.26
N LYS A 25 -7.72 -2.01 -15.29
CA LYS A 25 -6.65 -2.94 -15.65
C LYS A 25 -5.85 -3.28 -14.40
N ASN A 26 -5.86 -4.55 -13.99
CA ASN A 26 -4.97 -5.02 -12.93
C ASN A 26 -3.50 -4.95 -13.41
N ILE A 27 -2.61 -4.47 -12.55
CA ILE A 27 -1.18 -4.36 -12.81
C ILE A 27 -0.47 -5.38 -11.94
N GLN A 28 0.29 -6.27 -12.59
CA GLN A 28 1.05 -7.30 -11.91
C GLN A 28 2.27 -6.66 -11.24
N ILE A 29 2.39 -6.86 -9.93
CA ILE A 29 3.55 -6.47 -9.14
C ILE A 29 4.61 -7.56 -9.32
N THR A 30 5.85 -7.18 -9.57
CA THR A 30 6.96 -8.15 -9.63
C THR A 30 7.16 -8.82 -8.28
N GLN A 31 7.62 -10.06 -8.25
CA GLN A 31 7.79 -10.82 -7.02
C GLN A 31 8.69 -10.11 -5.99
N GLU A 32 9.67 -9.34 -6.46
CA GLU A 32 10.60 -8.56 -5.61
C GLU A 32 9.92 -7.40 -4.87
N LEU A 33 8.83 -6.86 -5.44
CA LEU A 33 8.07 -5.73 -4.88
C LEU A 33 6.77 -6.18 -4.21
N ALA A 34 6.46 -7.48 -4.26
CA ALA A 34 5.21 -8.00 -3.77
C ALA A 34 5.16 -7.89 -2.23
N LEU A 35 4.19 -7.13 -1.75
CA LEU A 35 3.77 -7.11 -0.36
C LEU A 35 2.48 -7.91 -0.20
N PRO A 36 2.23 -8.51 0.99
CA PRO A 36 0.92 -9.07 1.29
C PRO A 36 -0.15 -7.99 1.13
N GLU A 37 -1.36 -8.41 0.78
CA GLU A 37 -2.56 -7.56 0.83
C GLU A 37 -2.40 -6.23 0.07
N THR A 38 -1.83 -6.33 -1.12
CA THR A 38 -1.57 -5.19 -2.00
C THR A 38 -2.19 -5.42 -3.38
N ILE A 39 -2.87 -4.40 -3.91
CA ILE A 39 -3.40 -4.37 -5.28
C ILE A 39 -2.90 -3.13 -5.97
N VAL A 40 -2.39 -3.28 -7.20
CA VAL A 40 -2.11 -2.16 -8.09
C VAL A 40 -2.96 -2.30 -9.34
N CYS A 41 -3.64 -1.23 -9.72
CA CYS A 41 -4.47 -1.20 -10.92
C CYS A 41 -4.44 0.16 -11.62
N GLU A 42 -4.80 0.19 -12.89
CA GLU A 42 -5.07 1.41 -13.65
C GLU A 42 -6.57 1.54 -13.86
N LEU A 43 -7.12 2.69 -13.46
CA LEU A 43 -8.49 3.08 -13.75
C LEU A 43 -8.47 4.12 -14.87
N SER A 44 -9.11 3.81 -15.99
CA SER A 44 -9.25 4.75 -17.11
C SER A 44 -10.62 5.41 -17.11
N LEU A 45 -10.62 6.73 -16.98
CA LEU A 45 -11.79 7.61 -17.18
C LEU A 45 -11.49 8.53 -18.38
N ASN A 46 -11.47 9.85 -18.18
CA ASN A 46 -10.94 10.83 -19.13
C ASN A 46 -9.41 10.93 -19.07
N ILE A 47 -8.85 10.62 -17.89
CA ILE A 47 -7.43 10.38 -17.66
C ILE A 47 -7.26 9.01 -17.03
N THR A 48 -6.05 8.46 -17.10
CA THR A 48 -5.71 7.22 -16.43
C THR A 48 -5.10 7.53 -15.07
N PHE A 49 -5.63 6.86 -14.04
CA PHE A 49 -5.09 6.89 -12.69
C PHE A 49 -4.41 5.56 -12.40
N ARG A 50 -3.24 5.57 -11.75
CA ARG A 50 -2.71 4.38 -11.10
C ARG A 50 -3.13 4.39 -9.64
N LEU A 51 -3.79 3.32 -9.22
CA LEU A 51 -4.21 3.10 -7.85
C LEU A 51 -3.29 2.04 -7.24
N LEU A 52 -2.79 2.30 -6.03
CA LEU A 52 -2.18 1.31 -5.17
C LEU A 52 -3.01 1.24 -3.89
N LEU A 53 -3.60 0.07 -3.62
CA LEU A 53 -4.27 -0.26 -2.37
C LEU A 53 -3.38 -1.21 -1.57
N CYS A 54 -3.08 -0.87 -0.32
CA CYS A 54 -2.25 -1.68 0.56
C CYS A 54 -2.87 -1.78 1.95
N TYR A 55 -2.77 -2.94 2.58
CA TYR A 55 -2.91 -3.08 4.02
C TYR A 55 -1.54 -3.43 4.62
N ARG A 56 -1.09 -2.63 5.59
CA ARG A 56 0.12 -2.92 6.39
C ARG A 56 -0.33 -3.31 7.79
N ALA A 57 -0.06 -4.54 8.18
CA ALA A 57 -0.40 -5.04 9.51
C ALA A 57 0.43 -4.35 10.62
N PRO A 58 -0.08 -4.25 11.86
CA PRO A 58 0.58 -3.57 12.98
C PRO A 58 2.00 -4.04 13.24
N ASP A 59 2.22 -5.35 13.10
CA ASP A 59 3.44 -6.08 13.43
C ASP A 59 4.53 -5.99 12.36
N TYR A 60 4.28 -5.30 11.25
CA TYR A 60 5.28 -5.11 10.19
C TYR A 60 6.48 -4.32 10.71
N ASP A 61 7.67 -4.83 10.48
CA ASP A 61 8.92 -4.17 10.86
C ASP A 61 9.36 -3.09 9.85
N ILE A 62 10.56 -2.55 10.10
CA ILE A 62 11.19 -1.55 9.24
C ILE A 62 11.50 -2.07 7.83
N GLU A 63 11.77 -3.37 7.66
CA GLU A 63 12.04 -3.95 6.33
C GLU A 63 10.78 -3.95 5.48
N HIS A 64 9.63 -4.23 6.08
CA HIS A 64 8.34 -4.16 5.41
C HIS A 64 8.01 -2.73 4.97
N VAL A 65 8.31 -1.71 5.80
CA VAL A 65 8.14 -0.30 5.40
C VAL A 65 9.09 0.09 4.27
N ASN A 66 10.34 -0.36 4.28
CA ASN A 66 11.27 -0.10 3.18
C ASN A 66 10.80 -0.73 1.86
N LYS A 67 10.22 -1.93 1.92
CA LYS A 67 9.59 -2.57 0.75
C LYS A 67 8.38 -1.77 0.27
N LEU A 68 7.53 -1.28 1.19
CA LEU A 68 6.40 -0.43 0.86
C LEU A 68 6.85 0.86 0.18
N ASN A 69 7.90 1.52 0.68
CA ASN A 69 8.46 2.71 0.07
C ASN A 69 9.01 2.45 -1.34
N THR A 70 9.65 1.30 -1.54
CA THR A 70 10.14 0.87 -2.86
C THR A 70 8.97 0.65 -3.82
N LEU A 71 7.91 0.00 -3.35
CA LEU A 71 6.68 -0.22 -4.11
C LEU A 71 5.98 1.10 -4.46
N LEU A 72 5.86 2.04 -3.52
CA LEU A 72 5.30 3.38 -3.75
C LEU A 72 6.10 4.12 -4.82
N THR A 73 7.43 4.11 -4.71
CA THR A 73 8.33 4.74 -5.70
C THR A 73 8.15 4.14 -7.08
N TRP A 74 8.10 2.80 -7.17
CA TRP A 74 7.85 2.11 -8.43
C TRP A 74 6.47 2.47 -9.01
N ALA A 75 5.42 2.47 -8.20
CA ALA A 75 4.06 2.77 -8.66
C ALA A 75 3.92 4.23 -9.12
N ALA A 76 4.57 5.16 -8.41
CA ALA A 76 4.60 6.58 -8.73
C ALA A 76 5.48 6.93 -9.95
N SER A 77 6.41 6.04 -10.35
CA SER A 77 7.32 6.29 -11.49
C SER A 77 6.62 6.33 -12.87
N CYS A 78 5.35 5.95 -12.93
CA CYS A 78 4.59 5.95 -14.18
C CYS A 78 4.03 7.34 -14.51
N PRO A 79 3.72 7.65 -15.79
CA PRO A 79 3.22 8.96 -16.19
C PRO A 79 1.75 9.23 -15.81
N HIS A 80 1.07 8.30 -15.16
CA HIS A 80 -0.33 8.43 -14.76
C HIS A 80 -0.45 9.11 -13.41
N THR A 81 -1.55 9.82 -13.16
CA THR A 81 -1.86 10.34 -11.83
C THR A 81 -1.88 9.19 -10.85
N PHE A 82 -1.04 9.27 -9.81
CA PHE A 82 -0.90 8.22 -8.82
C PHE A 82 -1.74 8.51 -7.59
N ILE A 83 -2.44 7.49 -7.10
CA ILE A 83 -3.20 7.52 -5.85
C ILE A 83 -2.79 6.28 -5.08
N PHE A 84 -2.30 6.48 -3.87
CA PHE A 84 -2.10 5.41 -2.91
C PHE A 84 -3.14 5.54 -1.80
N LEU A 85 -3.66 4.42 -1.34
CA LEU A 85 -4.65 4.36 -0.28
C LEU A 85 -4.52 3.04 0.47
N GLY A 86 -5.04 3.00 1.69
CA GLY A 86 -4.88 1.84 2.53
C GLY A 86 -5.08 2.14 4.00
N ASP A 87 -5.04 1.07 4.78
CA ASP A 87 -4.79 1.17 6.21
C ASP A 87 -3.33 0.75 6.44
N PHE A 88 -2.54 1.72 6.86
CA PHE A 88 -1.11 1.54 7.09
C PHE A 88 -0.81 1.23 8.55
N ASP A 89 -1.79 1.33 9.45
CA ASP A 89 -1.60 1.14 10.89
C ASP A 89 -0.39 1.90 11.47
N LEU A 90 -0.27 3.17 11.07
CA LEU A 90 0.78 4.11 11.48
C LEU A 90 0.16 5.30 12.24
N PRO A 91 -0.36 5.08 13.46
CA PRO A 91 -1.16 6.07 14.19
C PRO A 91 -0.36 7.33 14.59
N HIS A 92 0.97 7.27 14.56
CA HIS A 92 1.83 8.39 14.91
C HIS A 92 2.14 9.33 13.73
N ILE A 93 1.50 9.14 12.58
CA ILE A 93 1.50 10.10 11.48
C ILE A 93 0.19 10.89 11.50
N ASN A 94 0.31 12.21 11.60
CA ASN A 94 -0.80 13.12 11.49
C ASN A 94 -0.78 13.79 10.11
N TRP A 95 -1.50 13.20 9.15
CA TRP A 95 -1.62 13.72 7.80
C TRP A 95 -2.31 15.09 7.72
N THR A 96 -3.17 15.43 8.68
CA THR A 96 -3.88 16.74 8.69
C THR A 96 -2.96 17.89 9.09
N LEU A 97 -2.05 17.65 10.05
CA LEU A 97 -1.07 18.64 10.47
C LEU A 97 0.24 18.54 9.69
N ASN A 98 0.39 17.52 8.84
CA ASN A 98 1.63 17.16 8.17
C ASN A 98 2.79 17.01 9.19
N GLU A 99 2.55 16.18 10.20
CA GLU A 99 3.49 15.95 11.30
C GLU A 99 3.64 14.44 11.55
N CYS A 100 4.84 14.03 11.97
CA CYS A 100 5.14 12.64 12.31
C CYS A 100 6.08 12.60 13.52
N THR A 101 5.95 11.56 14.34
CA THR A 101 6.92 11.28 15.41
C THR A 101 8.29 10.88 14.85
N THR A 102 9.31 10.89 15.71
CA THR A 102 10.66 10.43 15.37
C THR A 102 10.82 8.91 15.40
N GLU A 103 9.73 8.15 15.61
CA GLU A 103 9.78 6.69 15.60
C GLU A 103 10.20 6.19 14.20
N PRO A 104 11.22 5.31 14.09
CA PRO A 104 11.83 4.99 12.80
C PRO A 104 10.87 4.49 11.72
N ILE A 105 9.88 3.67 12.08
CA ILE A 105 8.92 3.09 11.14
C ILE A 105 8.02 4.20 10.56
N HIS A 106 7.43 5.00 11.43
CA HIS A 106 6.57 6.13 11.06
C HIS A 106 7.34 7.18 10.25
N ALA A 107 8.51 7.60 10.75
CA ALA A 107 9.34 8.60 10.09
C ALA A 107 9.81 8.13 8.70
N THR A 108 10.19 6.86 8.55
CA THR A 108 10.63 6.29 7.26
C THR A 108 9.50 6.30 6.24
N PHE A 109 8.28 5.94 6.62
CA PHE A 109 7.12 5.98 5.73
C PHE A 109 6.73 7.43 5.38
N TYR A 110 6.58 8.28 6.40
CA TYR A 110 6.22 9.68 6.25
C TYR A 110 7.18 10.41 5.29
N ASN A 111 8.49 10.28 5.51
CA ASN A 111 9.49 10.90 4.64
C ASN A 111 9.41 10.42 3.19
N ALA A 112 9.10 9.13 2.96
CA ALA A 112 8.94 8.62 1.60
C ALA A 112 7.71 9.21 0.90
N VAL A 113 6.58 9.31 1.59
CA VAL A 113 5.35 9.94 1.07
C VAL A 113 5.61 11.41 0.72
N THR A 114 6.21 12.17 1.64
CA THR A 114 6.53 13.60 1.41
C THR A 114 7.55 13.80 0.29
N ASN A 115 8.60 12.97 0.21
CA ASN A 115 9.60 13.08 -0.86
C ASN A 115 9.03 12.76 -2.25
N LEU A 116 7.98 11.94 -2.31
CA LEU A 116 7.26 11.64 -3.54
C LEU A 116 6.18 12.69 -3.88
N GLY A 117 5.90 13.63 -2.96
CA GLY A 117 4.85 14.65 -3.12
C GLY A 117 3.45 14.03 -3.16
N LEU A 118 3.21 13.05 -2.29
CA LEU A 118 1.97 12.26 -2.26
C LEU A 118 1.03 12.64 -1.10
N GLU A 119 1.42 13.60 -0.26
CA GLU A 119 0.60 14.13 0.83
C GLU A 119 -0.63 14.94 0.39
#